data_AF-A0A2V5IAV7-F1
#
_entry.id   AF-A0A2V5IAV7-F1
#
_cell.length_a   1.000
_cell.length_b   1.000
_cell.length_c   1.000
_cell.angle_alpha   90.00
_cell.angle_beta   90.00
_cell.angle_gamma   90.00
#
_symmetry.space_group_name_H-M   'P 1'
#
loop_
_entity.id
_entity.type
_entity.pdbx_description
1 polymer ?
#
loop_
_entity_poly.entity_id
_entity_poly.type
_entity_poly.pdbx_seq_one_letter_code
_entity_poly.pdbx_strand_id
1 'polypeptide(L)'
;MNCIRGMATRGPLDNKYPSRQHHGGQQHSMDPSEFTRKLHRQLIQNLNEGFGPLHIRGRTGYMLKATLLSHGYTVIITATTKEKEDALEAEVDNYHYLQSLQAEHQILVSRLTDDAYDDPKLVWN
;
A
#
# COMPACT_ATOMS: atom_id res chain seq x y z
N MET A 1 10.25 -7.98 -11.11
CA MET A 1 9.30 -7.21 -10.28
C MET A 1 8.67 -8.13 -9.25
N ASN A 2 9.46 -8.62 -8.28
CA ASN A 2 8.93 -9.54 -7.26
C ASN A 2 9.07 -9.01 -5.82
N CYS A 3 9.45 -7.74 -5.61
CA CYS A 3 9.77 -7.24 -4.27
C CYS A 3 8.57 -7.14 -3.32
N ILE A 4 7.42 -6.64 -3.79
CA ILE A 4 6.20 -6.59 -2.94
C ILE A 4 5.69 -8.02 -2.67
N ARG A 5 5.73 -8.89 -3.67
CA ARG A 5 5.39 -10.31 -3.50
C ARG A 5 6.34 -11.00 -2.53
N GLY A 6 7.65 -10.77 -2.66
CA GLY A 6 8.69 -11.30 -1.79
C GLY A 6 8.56 -10.81 -0.35
N MET A 7 8.17 -9.55 -0.15
CA MET A 7 7.80 -9.02 1.18
C MET A 7 6.56 -9.75 1.74
N ALA A 8 5.53 -9.96 0.94
CA ALA A 8 4.29 -10.65 1.35
C ALA A 8 4.50 -12.13 1.69
N THR A 9 5.41 -12.82 0.99
CA THR A 9 5.66 -14.25 1.17
C THR A 9 6.94 -14.57 1.94
N ARG A 10 7.68 -13.56 2.41
CA ARG A 10 9.05 -13.68 2.92
C ARG A 10 10.01 -14.40 1.95
N GLY A 11 9.78 -14.19 0.66
CA GLY A 11 10.59 -14.73 -0.43
C GLY A 11 11.95 -14.04 -0.58
N PRO A 12 12.81 -14.55 -1.48
CA PRO A 12 14.10 -13.95 -1.77
C PRO A 12 13.96 -12.58 -2.46
N LEU A 13 14.94 -11.71 -2.23
CA LEU A 13 15.02 -10.41 -2.91
C LEU A 13 15.23 -10.60 -4.42
N ASP A 14 14.50 -9.82 -5.22
CA ASP A 14 14.70 -9.78 -6.67
C ASP A 14 16.06 -9.14 -6.97
N ASN A 15 17.01 -9.95 -7.46
CA ASN A 15 18.38 -9.53 -7.74
C ASN A 15 18.47 -8.39 -8.76
N LYS A 16 17.42 -8.16 -9.56
CA LYS A 16 17.37 -7.10 -10.58
C LYS A 16 16.74 -5.79 -10.06
N TYR A 17 16.32 -5.72 -8.79
CA TYR A 17 15.62 -4.55 -8.27
C TYR A 17 16.57 -3.38 -7.96
N PRO A 18 16.36 -2.18 -8.50
CA PRO A 18 17.31 -1.07 -8.40
C PRO A 18 17.63 -0.63 -6.98
N SER A 19 16.67 -0.71 -6.06
CA SER A 19 16.83 -0.27 -4.67
C SER A 19 17.17 -1.41 -3.71
N ARG A 20 17.74 -2.52 -4.20
CA ARG A 20 18.08 -3.73 -3.41
C ARG A 20 18.89 -3.43 -2.14
N GLN A 21 19.76 -2.43 -2.20
CA GLN A 21 20.63 -2.00 -1.10
C GLN A 21 19.83 -1.56 0.15
N HIS A 22 18.61 -1.05 -0.04
CA HIS A 22 17.75 -0.60 1.06
C HIS A 22 17.04 -1.74 1.80
N HIS A 23 17.20 -3.00 1.35
CA HIS A 23 16.53 -4.16 1.96
C HIS A 23 17.43 -4.97 2.91
N GLY A 24 18.70 -4.58 3.10
CA GLY A 24 19.54 -5.07 4.20
C GLY A 24 20.01 -6.53 4.15
N GLY A 25 19.77 -7.29 3.06
CA GLY A 25 20.18 -8.70 2.97
C GLY A 25 19.83 -9.42 1.66
N GLN A 26 19.78 -10.75 1.71
CA GLN A 26 19.35 -11.63 0.60
C GLN A 26 17.83 -11.93 0.63
N GLN A 27 17.18 -11.71 1.78
CA GLN A 27 15.75 -11.87 2.00
C GLN A 27 15.11 -10.55 2.41
N HIS A 28 13.80 -10.41 2.17
CA HIS A 28 13.03 -9.29 2.67
C HIS A 28 12.92 -9.37 4.21
N SER A 29 13.58 -8.45 4.91
CA SER A 29 13.58 -8.36 6.38
C SER A 29 12.29 -7.76 6.94
N MET A 30 11.59 -6.97 6.12
CA MET A 30 10.32 -6.33 6.45
C MET A 30 9.16 -7.24 6.05
N ASP A 31 8.20 -7.41 6.94
CA ASP A 31 6.93 -8.08 6.64
C ASP A 31 5.82 -7.06 6.28
N PRO A 32 4.66 -7.51 5.76
CA PRO A 32 3.58 -6.61 5.37
C PRO A 32 3.08 -5.69 6.49
N SER A 33 3.00 -6.19 7.73
CA SER A 33 2.54 -5.41 8.87
C SER A 33 3.52 -4.29 9.20
N GLU A 34 4.83 -4.58 9.17
CA GLU A 34 5.86 -3.56 9.36
C GLU A 34 5.86 -2.53 8.23
N PHE A 35 5.66 -2.96 6.98
CA PHE A 35 5.49 -2.09 5.83
C PHE A 35 4.33 -1.12 6.04
N THR A 36 3.13 -1.63 6.30
CA THR A 36 1.93 -0.83 6.53
C THR A 36 2.13 0.16 7.67
N ARG A 37 2.72 -0.28 8.80
CA ARG A 37 3.03 0.58 9.95
C ARG A 37 4.02 1.70 9.61
N LYS A 38 5.07 1.41 8.84
CA LYS A 38 6.07 2.44 8.44
C LYS A 38 5.47 3.41 7.43
N LEU A 39 4.69 2.92 6.47
CA LEU A 39 4.01 3.77 5.49
C LEU A 39 2.98 4.67 6.16
N HIS A 40 2.20 4.15 7.12
CA HIS A 40 1.28 4.94 7.93
C HIS A 40 2.00 6.04 8.72
N ARG A 41 3.14 5.73 9.34
CA ARG A 41 3.94 6.75 10.03
C ARG A 41 4.43 7.84 9.08
N GLN A 42 4.90 7.46 7.89
CA GLN A 42 5.33 8.43 6.87
C GLN A 42 4.16 9.33 6.45
N LEU A 43 2.96 8.75 6.27
CA LEU A 43 1.74 9.48 5.94
C LEU A 43 1.40 10.55 6.99
N ILE A 44 1.39 10.18 8.27
CA ILE A 44 1.12 11.09 9.39
C ILE A 44 2.20 12.18 9.50
N GLN A 45 3.46 11.81 9.26
CA GLN A 45 4.58 12.76 9.37
C GLN A 45 4.57 13.80 8.26
N ASN A 46 4.39 13.37 7.00
CA ASN A 46 4.34 14.27 5.86
C ASN A 46 3.60 13.63 4.67
N LEU A 47 2.35 14.08 4.46
CA LEU A 47 1.52 13.67 3.32
C LEU A 47 2.16 13.96 1.95
N ASN A 48 3.04 14.96 1.84
CA ASN A 48 3.63 15.37 0.56
C ASN A 48 4.88 14.55 0.19
N GLU A 49 5.39 13.72 1.10
CA GLU A 49 6.60 12.94 0.89
C GLU A 49 6.29 11.47 0.59
N GLY A 50 6.54 11.08 -0.66
CA GLY A 50 6.32 9.71 -1.12
C GLY A 50 4.86 9.36 -1.40
N PHE A 51 3.94 10.32 -1.38
CA PHE A 51 2.56 10.13 -1.83
C PHE A 51 2.26 11.07 -2.99
N GLY A 52 1.64 10.53 -4.04
CA GLY A 52 1.26 11.30 -5.22
C GLY A 52 -0.10 10.88 -5.74
N PRO A 53 -1.05 11.81 -5.97
CA PRO A 53 -2.34 11.48 -6.55
C PRO A 53 -2.13 10.91 -7.96
N LEU A 54 -2.90 9.88 -8.30
CA LEU A 54 -2.95 9.40 -9.68
C LEU A 54 -4.03 10.12 -10.50
N HIS A 55 -4.86 10.96 -9.86
CA HIS A 55 -6.04 11.58 -10.45
C HIS A 55 -7.01 10.56 -11.08
N ILE A 56 -6.98 9.33 -10.57
CA ILE A 56 -7.89 8.25 -10.94
C ILE A 56 -8.90 8.09 -9.81
N ARG A 57 -10.18 8.27 -10.15
CA ARG A 57 -11.29 8.03 -9.24
C ARG A 57 -11.89 6.65 -9.53
N GLY A 58 -11.67 5.73 -8.62
CA GLY A 58 -12.32 4.42 -8.62
C GLY A 58 -13.75 4.50 -8.09
N ARG A 59 -14.42 3.34 -8.04
CA ARG A 59 -15.78 3.22 -7.48
C ARG A 59 -15.82 3.55 -5.99
N THR A 60 -14.82 3.07 -5.26
CA THR A 60 -14.75 3.11 -3.80
C THR A 60 -13.88 4.24 -3.26
N GLY A 61 -13.06 4.89 -4.09
CA GLY A 61 -12.16 5.94 -3.60
C GLY A 61 -11.27 6.56 -4.68
N TYR A 62 -10.32 7.38 -4.24
CA TYR A 62 -9.26 7.94 -5.08
C TYR A 62 -8.00 7.09 -5.00
N MET A 63 -7.35 6.90 -6.13
CA MET A 63 -6.09 6.16 -6.18
C MET A 63 -4.90 7.11 -6.04
N LEU A 64 -3.94 6.69 -5.25
CA LEU A 64 -2.69 7.42 -5.08
C LEU A 64 -1.51 6.46 -5.02
N LYS A 65 -0.39 6.88 -5.60
CA LYS A 65 0.87 6.17 -5.56
C LYS A 65 1.55 6.49 -4.23
N ALA A 66 1.90 5.45 -3.48
CA ALA A 66 2.60 5.57 -2.22
C ALA A 66 3.94 4.83 -2.29
N THR A 67 5.02 5.50 -1.92
CA THR A 67 6.38 4.97 -1.85
C THR A 67 6.90 5.11 -0.43
N LEU A 68 7.23 3.98 0.22
CA LEU A 68 7.94 3.98 1.49
C LEU A 68 9.40 4.38 1.23
N LEU A 69 9.73 5.64 1.48
CA LEU A 69 11.00 6.25 1.03
C LEU A 69 12.23 5.54 1.57
N SER A 70 12.15 5.06 2.81
CA SER A 70 13.25 4.33 3.46
C SER A 70 13.65 3.03 2.77
N HIS A 71 12.76 2.42 1.98
CA HIS A 71 12.98 1.10 1.37
C HIS A 71 12.68 1.05 -0.14
N GLY A 72 12.05 2.08 -0.70
CA GLY A 72 11.69 2.15 -2.12
C GLY A 72 10.45 1.32 -2.51
N TYR A 73 9.82 0.60 -1.58
CA TYR A 73 8.57 -0.13 -1.86
C TYR A 73 7.49 0.84 -2.33
N THR A 74 6.89 0.55 -3.48
CA THR A 74 5.84 1.37 -4.07
C THR A 74 4.57 0.54 -4.24
N VAL A 75 3.45 1.08 -3.78
CA VAL A 75 2.11 0.49 -3.87
C VAL A 75 1.12 1.54 -4.39
N ILE A 76 -0.02 1.08 -4.87
CA ILE A 76 -1.20 1.93 -5.06
C ILE A 76 -2.07 1.76 -3.83
N ILE A 77 -2.51 2.87 -3.24
CA ILE A 77 -3.51 2.84 -2.17
C ILE A 77 -4.79 3.50 -2.66
N THR A 78 -5.92 2.96 -2.20
CA THR A 78 -7.24 3.55 -2.38
C THR A 78 -7.58 4.32 -1.11
N ALA A 79 -7.77 5.64 -1.25
CA ALA A 79 -8.25 6.49 -0.17
C ALA A 79 -9.74 6.75 -0.34
N THR A 80 -10.51 6.60 0.73
CA THR A 80 -11.96 6.81 0.73
C THR A 80 -12.40 7.64 1.93
N THR A 81 -13.66 8.06 1.92
CA THR A 81 -14.30 8.73 3.06
C THR A 81 -15.01 7.71 3.93
N LYS A 82 -15.29 8.06 5.19
CA LYS A 82 -15.92 7.13 6.15
C LYS A 82 -17.29 6.63 5.68
N GLU A 83 -18.04 7.45 4.95
CA GLU A 83 -19.36 7.07 4.41
C GLU A 83 -19.28 5.96 3.35
N LYS A 84 -18.07 5.69 2.82
CA LYS A 84 -17.81 4.69 1.79
C LYS A 84 -17.00 3.50 2.33
N GLU A 85 -16.81 3.41 3.64
CA GLU A 85 -16.10 2.32 4.28
C GLU A 85 -16.68 0.95 3.90
N ASP A 86 -18.00 0.77 4.00
CA ASP A 86 -18.68 -0.48 3.62
C ASP A 86 -18.40 -0.87 2.16
N ALA A 87 -18.34 0.12 1.26
CA ALA A 87 -18.05 -0.14 -0.14
C ALA A 87 -16.59 -0.54 -0.36
N LEU A 88 -15.66 0.00 0.44
CA LEU A 88 -14.25 -0.40 0.44
C LEU A 88 -14.08 -1.81 1.01
N GLU A 89 -14.79 -2.16 2.09
CA GLU A 89 -14.76 -3.50 2.67
C GLU A 89 -15.25 -4.55 1.65
N ALA A 90 -16.34 -4.28 0.94
CA ALA A 90 -16.80 -5.14 -0.14
C ALA A 90 -15.75 -5.32 -1.26
N GLU A 91 -14.94 -4.29 -1.55
CA GLU A 91 -13.84 -4.39 -2.51
C GLU A 91 -12.69 -5.26 -1.97
N VAL A 92 -12.34 -5.13 -0.69
CA VAL A 92 -11.35 -5.98 -0.01
C VAL A 92 -11.79 -7.45 -0.05
N ASP A 93 -13.04 -7.74 0.26
CA ASP A 93 -13.61 -9.10 0.22
C ASP A 93 -13.55 -9.69 -1.18
N ASN A 94 -13.87 -8.89 -2.20
CA ASN A 94 -13.74 -9.30 -3.59
C ASN A 94 -12.29 -9.64 -3.94
N TYR A 95 -11.31 -8.85 -3.49
CA TYR A 95 -9.90 -9.16 -3.72
C TYR A 95 -9.46 -10.44 -3.01
N HIS A 96 -9.93 -10.70 -1.78
CA HIS A 96 -9.67 -11.95 -1.08
C HIS A 96 -10.28 -13.16 -1.81
N TYR A 97 -11.51 -13.03 -2.30
CA TYR A 97 -12.14 -14.06 -3.12
C TYR A 97 -11.34 -14.32 -4.41
N LEU A 98 -10.97 -13.27 -5.14
CA LEU A 98 -10.20 -13.38 -6.38
C LEU A 98 -8.78 -13.91 -6.17
N GLN A 99 -8.17 -13.66 -5.00
CA GLN A 99 -6.86 -14.20 -4.66
C GLN A 99 -6.84 -15.73 -4.67
N SER A 100 -7.97 -16.38 -4.32
CA SER A 100 -8.11 -17.83 -4.43
C SER A 100 -8.15 -18.33 -5.88
N LEU A 101 -8.49 -17.45 -6.83
CA LEU A 101 -8.65 -17.77 -8.25
C LEU A 101 -7.45 -17.35 -9.11
N GLN A 102 -6.67 -16.35 -8.67
CA GLN A 102 -5.53 -15.80 -9.41
C GLN A 102 -4.20 -16.36 -8.88
N ALA A 103 -3.73 -17.45 -9.46
CA ALA A 103 -2.49 -18.14 -9.06
C ALA A 103 -1.20 -17.29 -9.21
N GLU A 104 -1.20 -16.25 -10.05
CA GLU A 104 0.02 -15.48 -10.36
C GLU A 104 0.04 -14.04 -9.84
N HIS A 105 -1.12 -13.42 -9.58
CA HIS A 105 -1.21 -12.01 -9.21
C HIS A 105 -1.57 -11.85 -7.73
N GLN A 106 -0.56 -11.64 -6.89
CA GLN A 106 -0.78 -11.39 -5.47
C GLN A 106 -0.95 -9.89 -5.20
N ILE A 107 -2.16 -9.49 -4.86
CA ILE A 107 -2.48 -8.13 -4.39
C ILE A 107 -2.38 -8.12 -2.87
N LEU A 108 -1.49 -7.28 -2.32
CA LEU A 108 -1.44 -7.05 -0.87
C LEU A 108 -2.51 -6.02 -0.51
N VAL A 109 -3.53 -6.46 0.24
CA VAL A 109 -4.57 -5.60 0.77
C VAL A 109 -4.32 -5.41 2.26
N SER A 110 -4.16 -4.16 2.69
CA SER A 110 -3.98 -3.81 4.09
C SER A 110 -4.66 -2.47 4.37
N ARG A 111 -5.35 -2.38 5.51
CA ARG A 111 -6.03 -1.16 5.91
C ARG A 111 -5.03 -0.21 6.60
N LEU A 112 -5.00 1.03 6.14
CA LEU A 112 -4.36 2.14 6.84
C LEU A 112 -5.47 2.85 7.62
N THR A 113 -5.64 2.52 8.90
CA THR A 113 -6.61 3.21 9.77
C THR A 113 -5.93 4.36 10.49
N ASP A 114 -6.53 5.54 10.39
CA ASP A 114 -6.29 6.64 11.30
C ASP A 114 -7.62 6.98 11.97
N ASP A 115 -7.69 7.01 13.31
CA ASP A 115 -8.88 7.43 14.05
C ASP A 115 -9.10 8.96 13.95
N ALA A 116 -8.29 9.67 13.15
CA ALA A 116 -8.21 11.13 13.04
C ALA A 116 -8.73 11.68 11.70
N TYR A 117 -9.76 11.07 11.11
CA TYR A 117 -10.24 11.37 9.75
C TYR A 117 -11.18 12.57 9.59
N ASP A 118 -11.18 13.51 10.53
CA ASP A 118 -11.99 14.75 10.47
C ASP A 118 -11.12 16.00 10.26
N ASP A 119 -9.94 15.86 9.61
CA ASP A 119 -9.14 17.01 9.16
C ASP A 119 -9.57 17.42 7.73
N PRO A 120 -10.23 18.58 7.55
CA PRO A 120 -10.66 19.08 6.24
C PRO A 120 -9.50 19.39 5.28
N LYS A 121 -8.24 19.25 5.69
CA LYS A 121 -7.06 19.42 4.83
C LYS A 121 -6.77 18.25 3.88
N LEU A 122 -7.44 17.11 4.05
CA LEU A 122 -7.35 15.96 3.13
C LEU A 122 -8.37 16.02 1.97
N VAL A 123 -9.09 17.13 1.85
CA VAL A 123 -9.93 17.41 0.69
C VAL A 123 -9.02 17.79 -0.49
N TRP A 124 -8.71 16.79 -1.31
CA TRP A 124 -8.10 17.00 -2.62
C TRP A 124 -9.10 17.76 -3.51
N ASN A 125 -8.88 19.06 -3.67
CA ASN A 125 -9.51 19.89 -4.71
C ASN A 125 -8.95 19.55 -6.09
#